data_AF-A0A485AU94-F1
#
_entry.id   AF-A0A485AU94-F1
#
_cell.length_a   1.000
_cell.length_b   1.000
_cell.length_c   1.000
_cell.angle_alpha   90.00
_cell.angle_beta   90.00
_cell.angle_gamma   90.00
#
_symmetry.space_group_name_H-M   'P 1'
#
loop_
_entity.id
_entity.type
_entity.pdbx_description
1 polymer ?
#
loop_
_entity_poly.entity_id
_entity_poly.type
_entity_poly.pdbx_seq_one_letter_code
_entity_poly.pdbx_strand_id
1 'polypeptide(L)'
;MQNGAMKAWLDSSYLSGSNQSWIEQLYEDFLTDPDSVDANWRSMFQQLPGTGVKPDQFHSKTRDYFRRLAKDASRYTSSISDPDTNVKQVKVLQLINAYRFRGHQHANLDPLGLWKQERVADLDPAYHDLTEADFQESYNVGSFAIGKDTMKLGELIAALKQTYCGAIGAEYMHITSTEEKRWIQQRIESVAGKASFTADEKKRFLTELTAAEGLERYLGAKFPAPNASRWKAAMR
;
A
#
# COMPACT_ATOMS: atom_id res chain seq x y z
N MET A 1 2.37 10.52 -29.65
CA MET A 1 3.83 10.48 -29.83
C MET A 1 4.48 11.40 -28.81
N GLN A 2 4.78 10.89 -27.62
CA GLN A 2 5.52 11.65 -26.60
C GLN A 2 6.95 11.92 -27.08
N ASN A 3 7.56 12.98 -26.58
CA ASN A 3 8.81 13.57 -27.05
C ASN A 3 10.03 12.71 -26.68
N GLY A 4 10.42 11.77 -27.55
CA GLY A 4 11.64 10.97 -27.43
C GLY A 4 12.69 11.32 -28.50
N ALA A 5 13.93 10.85 -28.33
CA ALA A 5 15.05 11.09 -29.27
C ALA A 5 14.75 10.54 -30.67
N MET A 6 14.04 9.41 -30.72
CA MET A 6 13.59 8.79 -31.97
C MET A 6 12.62 9.69 -32.77
N LYS A 7 11.73 10.41 -32.09
CA LYS A 7 10.77 11.31 -32.74
C LYS A 7 11.47 12.52 -33.36
N ALA A 8 12.40 13.14 -32.61
CA ALA A 8 13.18 14.26 -33.13
C ALA A 8 14.03 13.86 -34.34
N TRP A 9 14.60 12.65 -34.33
CA TRP A 9 15.34 12.12 -35.46
C TRP A 9 14.44 11.82 -36.67
N LEU A 10 13.28 11.20 -36.45
CA LEU A 10 12.29 10.96 -37.51
C LEU A 10 11.82 12.26 -38.14
N ASP A 11 11.47 13.27 -37.34
CA ASP A 11 11.02 14.58 -37.83
C ASP A 11 12.10 15.32 -38.64
N SER A 12 13.38 15.08 -38.35
CA SER A 12 14.52 15.63 -39.10
C SER A 12 14.91 14.81 -40.35
N SER A 13 14.39 13.59 -40.48
CA SER A 13 14.80 12.63 -41.50
C SER A 13 13.78 12.53 -42.63
N TYR A 14 14.26 12.16 -43.82
CA TYR A 14 13.42 11.83 -44.98
C TYR A 14 12.52 10.60 -44.76
N LEU A 15 12.73 9.90 -43.65
CA LEU A 15 12.00 8.71 -43.22
C LEU A 15 10.69 9.03 -42.49
N SER A 16 10.41 10.31 -42.21
CA SER A 16 9.10 10.75 -41.69
C SER A 16 7.98 10.50 -42.71
N GLY A 17 6.80 10.10 -42.21
CA GLY A 17 5.61 9.84 -43.05
C GLY A 17 5.21 8.37 -43.07
N SER A 18 5.03 7.78 -44.27
CA SER A 18 4.39 6.47 -44.45
C SER A 18 5.13 5.30 -43.81
N ASN A 19 6.46 5.38 -43.67
CA ASN A 19 7.30 4.29 -43.13
C ASN A 19 7.53 4.40 -41.62
N GLN A 20 6.99 5.42 -40.96
CA GLN A 20 7.27 5.70 -39.57
C GLN A 20 6.91 4.53 -38.64
N SER A 21 5.75 3.90 -38.84
CA SER A 21 5.29 2.79 -38.00
C SER A 21 6.16 1.54 -38.09
N TRP A 22 6.81 1.33 -39.24
CA TRP A 22 7.75 0.22 -39.47
C TRP A 22 9.10 0.50 -38.82
N ILE A 23 9.60 1.73 -38.92
CA ILE A 23 10.88 2.12 -38.31
C ILE A 23 10.77 2.16 -36.79
N GLU A 24 9.63 2.59 -36.24
CA GLU A 24 9.33 2.50 -34.81
C GLU A 24 9.40 1.05 -34.31
N GLN A 25 8.82 0.10 -35.06
CA GLN A 25 8.89 -1.32 -34.71
C GLN A 25 10.33 -1.85 -34.81
N LEU A 26 11.06 -1.47 -35.85
CA LEU A 26 12.46 -1.87 -36.03
C LEU A 26 13.39 -1.33 -34.94
N TYR A 27 13.10 -0.13 -34.42
CA TYR A 27 13.82 0.45 -33.29
C TYR A 27 13.48 -0.26 -31.97
N GLU A 28 12.23 -0.68 -31.77
CA GLU A 28 11.87 -1.51 -30.60
C GLU A 28 12.54 -2.88 -30.61
N ASP A 29 12.67 -3.50 -31.79
CA ASP A 29 13.41 -4.74 -31.95
C ASP A 29 14.89 -4.53 -31.60
N PHE A 30 15.49 -3.42 -32.04
CA PHE A 30 16.86 -3.02 -31.64
C PHE A 30 17.01 -2.81 -30.13
N LEU A 31 16.03 -2.20 -29.46
CA LEU A 31 16.04 -2.02 -28.00
C LEU A 31 15.87 -3.34 -27.23
N THR A 32 15.24 -4.34 -27.84
CA THR A 32 15.02 -5.67 -27.23
C THR A 32 16.22 -6.58 -27.46
N ASP A 33 16.72 -6.63 -28.68
CA ASP A 33 17.91 -7.38 -29.10
C ASP A 33 18.62 -6.63 -30.25
N PRO A 34 19.79 -6.02 -30.01
CA PRO A 34 20.54 -5.32 -31.04
C PRO A 34 20.91 -6.19 -32.25
N ASP A 35 21.06 -7.50 -32.07
CA ASP A 35 21.46 -8.43 -33.13
C ASP A 35 20.30 -8.85 -34.04
N SER A 36 19.06 -8.60 -33.64
CA SER A 36 17.85 -8.89 -34.42
C SER A 36 17.66 -7.97 -35.64
N VAL A 37 18.40 -6.86 -35.69
CA VAL A 37 18.28 -5.82 -36.71
C VAL A 37 19.51 -5.80 -37.61
N ASP A 38 19.33 -5.55 -38.91
CA ASP A 38 20.42 -5.45 -39.88
C ASP A 38 21.53 -4.46 -39.45
N ALA A 39 22.77 -4.77 -39.81
CA ALA A 39 23.96 -4.02 -39.41
C ALA A 39 23.90 -2.52 -39.75
N ASN A 40 23.27 -2.16 -40.88
CA ASN A 40 23.10 -0.76 -41.30
C ASN A 40 22.19 0.02 -40.34
N TRP A 41 21.06 -0.58 -39.96
CA TRP A 41 20.10 0.01 -39.04
C TRP A 41 20.66 0.07 -37.61
N ARG A 42 21.38 -0.97 -37.18
CA ARG A 42 22.07 -1.00 -35.89
C ARG A 42 23.07 0.15 -35.74
N SER A 43 23.91 0.37 -36.74
CA SER A 43 24.86 1.49 -36.77
C SER A 43 24.16 2.84 -36.71
N MET A 44 23.02 2.96 -37.40
CA MET A 44 22.23 4.19 -37.41
C MET A 44 21.54 4.47 -36.08
N PHE A 45 20.99 3.46 -35.42
CA PHE A 45 20.35 3.60 -34.10
C PHE A 45 21.37 3.82 -32.98
N GLN A 46 22.59 3.30 -33.09
CA GLN A 46 23.69 3.60 -32.16
C GLN A 46 24.15 5.06 -32.21
N GLN A 47 23.95 5.76 -33.34
CA GLN A 47 24.28 7.17 -33.51
C GLN A 47 23.19 8.10 -32.97
N LEU A 48 22.02 7.57 -32.59
CA LEU A 48 20.97 8.38 -31.98
C LEU A 48 21.45 8.91 -30.62
N PRO A 49 21.31 10.21 -30.36
CA PRO A 49 21.66 10.79 -29.07
C PRO A 49 20.72 10.24 -27.98
N GLY A 50 21.20 9.29 -27.18
CA GLY A 50 20.33 8.55 -26.25
C GLY A 50 21.00 7.98 -25.01
N THR A 51 21.79 8.76 -24.26
CA THR A 51 22.34 8.33 -22.95
C THR A 51 22.39 9.45 -21.89
N GLY A 52 21.35 10.29 -21.79
CA GLY A 52 21.35 11.36 -20.77
C GLY A 52 20.00 11.80 -20.22
N VAL A 53 18.90 11.65 -20.96
CA VAL A 53 17.60 12.17 -20.54
C VAL A 53 16.51 11.12 -20.80
N LYS A 54 16.36 10.21 -19.83
CA LYS A 54 15.36 9.13 -19.72
C LYS A 54 15.41 8.05 -20.84
N PRO A 55 15.35 6.74 -20.49
CA PRO A 55 15.28 5.68 -21.48
C PRO A 55 13.99 5.79 -22.30
N ASP A 56 14.09 5.69 -23.64
CA ASP A 56 12.94 5.67 -24.55
C ASP A 56 11.98 4.53 -24.16
N GLN A 57 10.68 4.83 -24.10
CA GLN A 57 9.65 3.87 -23.68
C GLN A 57 9.17 3.02 -24.87
N PHE A 58 9.06 1.71 -24.66
CA PHE A 58 8.49 0.76 -25.63
C PHE A 58 7.03 1.11 -26.01
N HIS A 59 6.75 1.38 -27.28
CA HIS A 59 5.41 1.72 -27.77
C HIS A 59 4.54 0.50 -28.09
N SER A 60 5.12 -0.70 -28.28
CA SER A 60 4.40 -1.97 -28.40
C SER A 60 3.44 -2.22 -27.23
N LYS A 61 3.89 -2.02 -25.99
CA LYS A 61 3.04 -2.22 -24.80
C LYS A 61 1.80 -1.32 -24.81
N THR A 62 1.98 -0.05 -25.18
CA THR A 62 0.90 0.91 -25.32
C THR A 62 -0.05 0.53 -26.47
N ARG A 63 0.49 0.13 -27.62
CA ARG A 63 -0.30 -0.28 -28.80
C ARG A 63 -1.09 -1.56 -28.54
N ASP A 64 -0.50 -2.56 -27.88
CA ASP A 64 -1.17 -3.80 -27.53
C ASP A 64 -2.26 -3.60 -26.48
N TYR A 65 -2.05 -2.69 -25.53
CA TYR A 65 -3.08 -2.26 -24.59
C TYR A 65 -4.30 -1.69 -25.34
N PHE A 66 -4.11 -0.73 -26.25
CA PHE A 66 -5.21 -0.17 -27.05
C PHE A 66 -5.84 -1.17 -28.02
N ARG A 67 -5.04 -2.09 -28.59
CA ARG A 67 -5.53 -3.15 -29.50
C ARG A 67 -6.44 -4.15 -28.77
N ARG A 68 -6.10 -4.54 -27.54
CA ARG A 68 -6.97 -5.38 -26.71
C ARG A 68 -8.27 -4.66 -26.37
N LEU A 69 -8.17 -3.37 -26.02
CA LEU A 69 -9.32 -2.52 -25.74
C LEU A 69 -10.32 -2.43 -26.91
N ALA A 70 -9.81 -2.27 -28.14
CA ALA A 70 -10.64 -2.21 -29.34
C ALA A 70 -11.33 -3.55 -29.66
N LYS A 71 -10.77 -4.68 -29.23
CA LYS A 71 -11.38 -6.01 -29.38
C LYS A 71 -12.44 -6.31 -28.32
N ASP A 72 -12.34 -5.71 -27.14
CA ASP A 72 -13.24 -5.94 -25.99
C ASP A 72 -14.30 -4.84 -25.78
N ALA A 73 -14.78 -4.21 -26.86
CA ALA A 73 -15.73 -3.08 -26.81
C ALA A 73 -17.13 -3.36 -26.19
N SER A 74 -17.41 -4.57 -25.69
CA SER A 74 -18.75 -4.97 -25.24
C SER A 74 -18.96 -5.09 -23.73
N ARG A 75 -17.93 -4.91 -22.88
CA ARG A 75 -18.16 -4.99 -21.42
C ARG A 75 -17.32 -3.96 -20.65
N TYR A 76 -18.04 -3.20 -19.84
CA TYR A 76 -17.58 -2.30 -18.78
C TYR A 76 -17.07 -0.92 -19.18
N THR A 77 -17.79 0.07 -18.65
CA THR A 77 -17.30 1.38 -18.19
C THR A 77 -16.12 1.20 -17.23
N SER A 78 -14.97 0.81 -17.77
CA SER A 78 -13.71 0.77 -17.04
C SER A 78 -13.06 2.13 -17.27
N SER A 79 -13.01 2.97 -16.24
CA SER A 79 -12.20 4.17 -16.27
C SER A 79 -10.79 3.80 -16.72
N ILE A 80 -10.33 4.43 -17.80
CA ILE A 80 -9.03 4.22 -18.42
C ILE A 80 -7.94 4.40 -17.35
N SER A 81 -7.27 3.32 -16.97
CA SER A 81 -6.14 3.36 -16.03
C SER A 81 -4.87 2.91 -16.74
N ASP A 82 -3.89 3.83 -16.79
CA ASP A 82 -2.54 3.68 -17.30
C ASP A 82 -1.89 2.37 -16.79
N PRO A 83 -1.17 1.59 -17.61
CA PRO A 83 -0.42 0.41 -17.14
C PRO A 83 0.37 0.64 -15.83
N ASP A 84 0.96 1.83 -15.65
CA ASP A 84 1.70 2.18 -14.42
C ASP A 84 0.77 2.34 -13.20
N THR A 85 -0.44 2.86 -13.39
CA THR A 85 -1.44 2.95 -12.30
C THR A 85 -1.92 1.57 -11.85
N ASN A 86 -1.91 0.57 -12.73
CA ASN A 86 -2.27 -0.80 -12.38
C ASN A 86 -1.17 -1.48 -11.53
N VAL A 87 0.11 -1.19 -11.81
CA VAL A 87 1.22 -1.68 -10.98
C VAL A 87 1.15 -1.07 -9.57
N LYS A 88 0.93 0.24 -9.46
CA LYS A 88 0.76 0.92 -8.17
C LYS A 88 -0.46 0.41 -7.40
N GLN A 89 -1.55 0.10 -8.10
CA GLN A 89 -2.73 -0.51 -7.49
C GLN A 89 -2.42 -1.85 -6.79
N VAL A 90 -1.57 -2.69 -7.38
CA VAL A 90 -1.13 -3.94 -6.73
C VAL A 90 -0.28 -3.65 -5.48
N LYS A 91 0.60 -2.64 -5.54
CA LYS A 91 1.41 -2.19 -4.40
C LYS A 91 0.54 -1.68 -3.25
N VAL A 92 -0.55 -0.96 -3.55
CA VAL A 92 -1.53 -0.52 -2.54
C VAL A 92 -2.21 -1.71 -1.86
N LEU A 93 -2.57 -2.75 -2.60
CA LEU A 93 -3.14 -3.97 -2.00
C LEU A 93 -2.12 -4.74 -1.15
N GLN A 94 -0.85 -4.76 -1.56
CA GLN A 94 0.25 -5.32 -0.77
C GLN A 94 0.45 -4.55 0.54
N LEU A 95 0.38 -3.21 0.49
CA LEU A 95 0.43 -2.35 1.67
C LEU A 95 -0.72 -2.66 2.64
N ILE A 96 -1.97 -2.73 2.15
CA ILE A 96 -3.12 -3.12 2.99
C ILE A 96 -2.86 -4.45 3.68
N ASN A 97 -2.35 -5.44 2.93
CA ASN A 97 -2.04 -6.75 3.49
C ASN A 97 -0.91 -6.67 4.54
N ALA A 98 0.13 -5.87 4.31
CA ALA A 98 1.20 -5.66 5.29
C ALA A 98 0.67 -5.10 6.62
N TYR A 99 -0.26 -4.13 6.58
CA TYR A 99 -0.94 -3.62 7.77
C TYR A 99 -1.74 -4.70 8.50
N ARG A 100 -2.45 -5.57 7.77
CA ARG A 100 -3.21 -6.69 8.36
C ARG A 100 -2.31 -7.72 9.07
N PHE A 101 -1.14 -8.01 8.50
CA PHE A 101 -0.22 -9.00 9.04
C PHE A 101 0.65 -8.46 10.17
N ARG A 102 1.18 -7.25 10.02
CA ARG A 102 2.24 -6.70 10.89
C ARG A 102 1.89 -5.39 11.57
N GLY A 103 0.72 -4.80 11.30
CA GLY A 103 0.31 -3.52 11.88
C GLY A 103 0.30 -3.53 13.41
N HIS A 104 -0.02 -4.69 14.02
CA HIS A 104 0.00 -4.89 15.47
C HIS A 104 1.38 -4.63 16.10
N GLN A 105 2.48 -4.77 15.35
CA GLN A 105 3.85 -4.52 15.84
C GLN A 105 4.13 -3.02 16.04
N HIS A 106 3.39 -2.16 15.35
CA HIS A 106 3.41 -0.70 15.48
C HIS A 106 2.20 -0.15 16.27
N ALA A 107 1.40 -1.02 16.90
CA ALA A 107 0.27 -0.59 17.70
C ALA A 107 0.72 0.02 19.03
N ASN A 108 0.07 1.09 19.46
CA ASN A 108 0.37 1.75 20.72
C ASN A 108 -0.26 0.99 21.90
N LEU A 109 0.41 -0.10 22.33
CA LEU A 109 -0.08 -0.99 23.38
C LEU A 109 0.47 -0.67 24.77
N ASP A 110 1.60 0.03 24.86
CA ASP A 110 2.28 0.30 26.12
C ASP A 110 1.81 1.62 26.74
N PRO A 111 1.05 1.61 27.84
CA PRO A 111 0.59 2.84 28.50
C PRO A 111 1.73 3.63 29.16
N LEU A 112 2.88 2.99 29.43
CA LEU A 112 4.04 3.63 30.05
C LEU A 112 5.02 4.21 29.04
N GLY A 113 4.91 3.84 27.76
CA GLY A 113 5.80 4.32 26.69
C GLY A 113 7.26 3.90 26.83
N LEU A 114 7.52 2.80 27.55
CA LEU A 114 8.86 2.23 27.72
C LEU A 114 9.25 1.35 26.54
N TRP A 115 8.26 0.76 25.86
CA TRP A 115 8.47 -0.10 24.73
C TRP A 115 8.95 0.69 23.50
N LYS A 116 10.20 0.43 23.11
CA LYS A 116 10.76 0.92 21.85
C LYS A 116 10.47 -0.07 20.74
N GLN A 117 9.54 0.27 19.87
CA GLN A 117 9.16 -0.56 18.73
C GLN A 117 10.21 -0.52 17.63
N GLU A 118 10.49 -1.68 17.05
CA GLU A 118 11.36 -1.78 15.88
C GLU A 118 10.61 -1.32 14.62
N ARG A 119 11.33 -0.67 13.71
CA ARG A 119 10.74 -0.24 12.44
C ARG A 119 10.57 -1.42 11.51
N VAL A 120 9.32 -1.84 11.34
CA VAL A 120 8.91 -2.74 10.26
C VAL A 120 8.87 -2.00 8.92
N ALA A 121 9.73 -2.41 7.97
CA ALA A 121 9.85 -1.78 6.65
C ALA A 121 8.56 -1.91 5.79
N ASP A 122 7.87 -3.05 5.87
CA ASP A 122 6.69 -3.34 5.04
C ASP A 122 5.51 -2.39 5.29
N LEU A 123 5.49 -1.66 6.40
CA LEU A 123 4.45 -0.69 6.75
C LEU A 123 4.68 0.70 6.15
N ASP A 124 5.91 0.97 5.70
CA ASP A 124 6.31 2.22 5.06
C ASP A 124 5.87 2.21 3.57
N PRO A 125 5.05 3.18 3.12
CA PRO A 125 4.69 3.30 1.71
C PRO A 125 5.90 3.37 0.77
N ALA A 126 7.02 3.95 1.22
CA ALA A 126 8.23 4.05 0.42
C ALA A 126 8.83 2.67 0.07
N TYR A 127 8.62 1.65 0.92
CA TYR A 127 9.05 0.29 0.64
C TYR A 127 8.28 -0.36 -0.53
N HIS A 128 7.07 0.13 -0.82
CA HIS A 128 6.21 -0.36 -1.90
C HIS A 128 6.29 0.48 -3.17
N ASP A 129 7.33 1.32 -3.30
CA ASP A 129 7.52 2.24 -4.43
C ASP A 129 6.38 3.29 -4.55
N LEU A 130 5.69 3.60 -3.45
CA LEU A 130 4.65 4.63 -3.40
C LEU A 130 5.27 5.95 -2.91
N THR A 131 5.18 6.98 -3.75
CA THR A 131 5.74 8.31 -3.50
C THR A 131 4.70 9.26 -2.92
N GLU A 132 5.14 10.39 -2.37
CA GLU A 132 4.21 11.41 -1.84
C GLU A 132 3.26 11.98 -2.91
N ALA A 133 3.66 11.98 -4.19
CA ALA A 133 2.78 12.39 -5.28
C ALA A 133 1.54 11.48 -5.39
N ASP A 134 1.71 10.18 -5.09
CA ASP A 134 0.66 9.18 -5.18
C ASP A 134 -0.37 9.31 -4.04
N PHE A 135 -0.06 10.05 -2.98
CA PHE A 135 -0.96 10.21 -1.83
C PHE A 135 -2.26 10.93 -2.20
N GLN A 136 -2.22 11.76 -3.25
CA GLN A 136 -3.39 12.49 -3.76
C GLN A 136 -4.19 11.70 -4.79
N GLU A 137 -3.64 10.60 -5.31
CA GLU A 137 -4.31 9.73 -6.26
C GLU A 137 -5.30 8.81 -5.55
N SER A 138 -6.37 8.46 -6.28
CA SER A 138 -7.42 7.56 -5.81
C SER A 138 -7.14 6.14 -6.28
N TYR A 139 -7.17 5.20 -5.34
CA TYR A 139 -6.96 3.78 -5.58
C TYR A 139 -8.18 2.98 -5.15
N ASN A 140 -8.34 1.79 -5.74
CA ASN A 140 -9.33 0.83 -5.29
C ASN A 140 -8.86 0.16 -4.00
N VAL A 141 -9.74 0.03 -3.01
CA VAL A 141 -9.36 -0.52 -1.69
C VAL A 141 -9.50 -2.05 -1.61
N GLY A 142 -10.02 -2.67 -2.67
CA GLY A 142 -10.18 -4.10 -2.81
C GLY A 142 -11.06 -4.71 -1.72
N SER A 143 -10.44 -5.53 -0.87
CA SER A 143 -11.13 -6.24 0.22
C SER A 143 -11.17 -5.46 1.54
N PHE A 144 -10.77 -4.20 1.55
CA PHE A 144 -10.79 -3.37 2.75
C PHE A 144 -12.21 -2.89 3.07
N ALA A 145 -12.75 -3.31 4.22
CA ALA A 145 -14.15 -3.21 4.57
C ALA A 145 -14.53 -1.83 5.18
N ILE A 146 -14.18 -0.74 4.49
CA ILE A 146 -14.51 0.64 4.90
C ILE A 146 -15.81 1.18 4.27
N GLY A 147 -16.50 0.36 3.47
CA GLY A 147 -17.75 0.72 2.81
C GLY A 147 -17.61 1.65 1.60
N LYS A 148 -16.40 1.83 1.08
CA LYS A 148 -16.10 2.56 -0.15
C LYS A 148 -15.26 1.68 -1.07
N ASP A 149 -15.50 1.74 -2.36
CA ASP A 149 -14.71 0.95 -3.33
C ASP A 149 -13.37 1.61 -3.68
N THR A 150 -13.32 2.95 -3.62
CA THR A 150 -12.13 3.74 -3.94
C THR A 150 -11.89 4.82 -2.89
N MET A 151 -10.61 5.16 -2.65
CA MET A 151 -10.22 6.27 -1.77
C MET A 151 -8.81 6.77 -2.11
N LYS A 152 -8.48 7.98 -1.64
CA LYS A 152 -7.14 8.54 -1.76
C LYS A 152 -6.14 7.73 -0.95
N LEU A 153 -4.93 7.52 -1.48
CA LEU A 153 -3.89 6.76 -0.78
C LEU A 153 -3.55 7.36 0.59
N GLY A 154 -3.48 8.70 0.71
CA GLY A 154 -3.24 9.35 2.00
C GLY A 154 -4.32 9.04 3.05
N GLU A 155 -5.59 9.05 2.64
CA GLU A 155 -6.71 8.69 3.52
C GLU A 155 -6.71 7.20 3.87
N LEU A 156 -6.36 6.34 2.92
CA LEU A 156 -6.21 4.90 3.13
C LEU A 156 -5.15 4.60 4.19
N ILE A 157 -3.96 5.19 4.06
CA ILE A 157 -2.86 4.99 5.02
C ILE A 157 -3.28 5.47 6.42
N ALA A 158 -3.95 6.61 6.51
CA ALA A 158 -4.46 7.12 7.78
C ALA A 158 -5.50 6.15 8.40
N ALA A 159 -6.41 5.61 7.59
CA ALA A 159 -7.40 4.62 8.05
C ALA A 159 -6.73 3.32 8.51
N LEU A 160 -5.74 2.80 7.77
CA LEU A 160 -4.98 1.60 8.12
C LEU A 160 -4.22 1.79 9.44
N LYS A 161 -3.53 2.92 9.61
CA LYS A 161 -2.85 3.26 10.87
C LYS A 161 -3.82 3.36 12.03
N GLN A 162 -4.98 3.99 11.84
CA GLN A 162 -5.99 4.10 12.89
C GLN A 162 -6.56 2.72 13.28
N THR A 163 -6.68 1.81 12.31
CA THR A 163 -7.30 0.49 12.49
C THR A 163 -6.35 -0.52 13.12
N TYR A 164 -5.11 -0.60 12.65
CA TYR A 164 -4.15 -1.66 13.03
C TYR A 164 -3.01 -1.18 13.93
N CYS A 165 -2.70 0.12 13.94
CA CYS A 165 -1.60 0.71 14.71
C CYS A 165 -2.13 1.64 15.84
N GLY A 166 -3.41 1.54 16.17
CA GLY A 166 -4.03 2.31 17.25
C GLY A 166 -3.75 1.74 18.65
N ALA A 167 -4.71 1.89 19.55
CA ALA A 167 -4.64 1.30 20.89
C ALA A 167 -4.91 -0.22 20.93
N ILE A 168 -5.23 -0.82 19.78
CA ILE A 168 -5.55 -2.23 19.62
C ILE A 168 -4.62 -2.81 18.56
N GLY A 169 -3.89 -3.87 18.91
CA GLY A 169 -3.05 -4.64 17.99
C GLY A 169 -3.76 -5.94 17.61
N ALA A 170 -4.37 -5.98 16.43
CA ALA A 170 -5.10 -7.16 15.97
C ALA A 170 -4.17 -8.15 15.27
N GLU A 171 -4.05 -9.37 15.81
CA GLU A 171 -3.28 -10.46 15.21
C GLU A 171 -4.22 -11.63 14.87
N TYR A 172 -4.55 -11.78 13.60
CA TYR A 172 -5.51 -12.80 13.13
C TYR A 172 -5.17 -13.41 11.77
N MET A 173 -4.20 -12.84 11.04
CA MET A 173 -3.88 -13.29 9.69
C MET A 173 -3.27 -14.70 9.64
N HIS A 174 -2.82 -15.24 10.79
CA HIS A 174 -2.34 -16.61 10.96
C HIS A 174 -3.46 -17.67 10.93
N ILE A 175 -4.73 -17.27 11.09
CA ILE A 175 -5.89 -18.16 10.97
C ILE A 175 -5.89 -18.82 9.58
N THR A 176 -6.42 -20.02 9.42
CA THR A 176 -6.50 -20.68 8.09
C THR A 176 -7.84 -20.42 7.41
N SER A 177 -8.93 -20.39 8.20
CA SER A 177 -10.29 -20.12 7.72
C SER A 177 -10.41 -18.73 7.10
N THR A 178 -10.86 -18.68 5.85
CA THR A 178 -11.08 -17.41 5.14
C THR A 178 -12.33 -16.69 5.65
N GLU A 179 -13.35 -17.43 6.07
CA GLU A 179 -14.59 -16.87 6.61
C GLU A 179 -14.31 -16.12 7.90
N GLU A 180 -13.54 -16.71 8.81
CA GLU A 180 -13.14 -16.07 10.06
C GLU A 180 -12.31 -14.80 9.81
N LYS A 181 -11.32 -14.86 8.90
CA LYS A 181 -10.54 -13.67 8.52
C LYS A 181 -11.42 -12.54 8.02
N ARG A 182 -12.36 -12.86 7.13
CA ARG A 182 -13.28 -11.86 6.56
C ARG A 182 -14.22 -11.29 7.62
N TRP A 183 -14.70 -12.13 8.52
CA TRP A 183 -15.54 -11.68 9.63
C TRP A 183 -14.79 -10.70 10.54
N ILE A 184 -13.54 -11.01 10.91
CA ILE A 184 -12.69 -10.12 11.71
C ILE A 184 -12.40 -8.81 10.96
N GLN A 185 -12.01 -8.90 9.67
CA GLN A 185 -11.77 -7.73 8.81
C GLN A 185 -13.00 -6.81 8.78
N GLN A 186 -14.18 -7.37 8.51
CA GLN A 186 -15.42 -6.61 8.48
C GLN A 186 -15.71 -5.93 9.83
N ARG A 187 -15.42 -6.59 10.96
CA ARG A 187 -15.70 -6.02 12.28
C ARG A 187 -14.75 -4.89 12.65
N ILE A 188 -13.46 -5.02 12.35
CA ILE A 188 -12.42 -4.07 12.78
C ILE A 188 -12.29 -2.90 11.78
N GLU A 189 -12.32 -3.17 10.48
CA GLU A 189 -12.11 -2.17 9.43
C GLU A 189 -13.33 -1.25 9.25
N SER A 190 -14.56 -1.76 9.47
CA SER A 190 -15.79 -0.97 9.32
C SER A 190 -15.91 0.20 10.31
N VAL A 191 -15.32 0.04 11.49
CA VAL A 191 -15.27 1.08 12.53
C VAL A 191 -13.95 1.87 12.50
N ALA A 192 -13.03 1.54 11.58
CA ALA A 192 -11.69 2.11 11.49
C ALA A 192 -10.96 2.14 12.85
N GLY A 193 -11.12 1.09 13.66
CA GLY A 193 -10.56 1.03 15.03
C GLY A 193 -11.19 1.97 16.08
N LYS A 194 -12.26 2.72 15.75
CA LYS A 194 -13.00 3.57 16.70
C LYS A 194 -14.39 3.00 16.97
N ALA A 195 -14.53 2.30 18.08
CA ALA A 195 -15.86 1.99 18.61
C ALA A 195 -16.55 3.29 19.06
N SER A 196 -17.78 3.50 18.58
CA SER A 196 -18.64 4.58 19.06
C SER A 196 -19.37 4.12 20.32
N PHE A 197 -19.19 4.85 21.42
CA PHE A 197 -19.88 4.61 22.68
C PHE A 197 -20.75 5.81 23.04
N THR A 198 -21.92 5.54 23.58
CA THR A 198 -22.83 6.55 24.12
C THR A 198 -22.24 7.23 25.36
N ALA A 199 -22.76 8.40 25.72
CA ALA A 199 -22.31 9.12 26.91
C ALA A 199 -22.53 8.31 28.20
N ASP A 200 -23.63 7.55 28.26
CA ASP A 200 -23.96 6.74 29.44
C ASP A 200 -23.06 5.50 29.56
N GLU A 201 -22.71 4.85 28.44
CA GLU A 201 -21.71 3.78 28.45
C GLU A 201 -20.35 4.27 28.92
N LYS A 202 -19.92 5.45 28.46
CA LYS A 202 -18.66 6.07 28.92
C LYS A 202 -18.68 6.35 30.43
N LYS A 203 -19.80 6.86 30.96
CA LYS A 203 -19.97 7.05 32.41
C LYS A 203 -19.93 5.74 33.17
N ARG A 204 -20.54 4.67 32.62
CA ARG A 204 -20.50 3.33 33.22
C ARG A 204 -19.08 2.79 33.29
N PHE A 205 -18.32 2.83 32.19
CA PHE A 205 -16.92 2.38 32.17
C PHE A 205 -16.06 3.16 33.18
N LEU A 206 -16.23 4.48 33.27
CA LEU A 206 -15.52 5.30 34.25
C LEU A 206 -15.88 4.91 35.70
N THR A 207 -17.16 4.63 35.96
CA THR A 207 -17.65 4.23 37.28
C THR A 207 -17.04 2.88 37.69
N GLU A 208 -17.00 1.92 36.78
CA GLU A 208 -16.40 0.60 37.00
C GLU A 208 -14.89 0.69 37.26
N LEU A 209 -14.16 1.48 36.45
CA LEU A 209 -12.73 1.73 36.64
C LEU A 209 -12.44 2.41 37.99
N THR A 210 -13.23 3.41 38.35
CA THR A 210 -13.09 4.12 39.64
C THR A 210 -13.39 3.19 40.82
N ALA A 211 -14.40 2.33 40.69
CA ALA A 211 -14.71 1.34 41.72
C ALA A 211 -13.58 0.32 41.90
N ALA A 212 -12.99 -0.16 40.81
CA ALA A 212 -11.84 -1.07 40.85
C ALA A 212 -10.62 -0.42 41.53
N GLU A 213 -10.26 0.81 41.12
CA GLU A 213 -9.16 1.55 41.76
C GLU A 213 -9.45 1.85 43.24
N GLY A 214 -10.68 2.25 43.56
CA GLY A 214 -11.11 2.55 44.92
C GLY A 214 -11.05 1.33 45.83
N LEU A 215 -11.44 0.16 45.31
CA LEU A 215 -11.36 -1.12 46.03
C LEU A 215 -9.90 -1.46 46.37
N GLU A 216 -8.99 -1.38 45.40
CA GLU A 216 -7.56 -1.63 45.60
C GLU A 216 -6.96 -0.68 46.65
N ARG A 217 -7.27 0.61 46.56
CA ARG A 217 -6.83 1.61 47.55
C ARG A 217 -7.39 1.33 48.95
N TYR A 218 -8.66 0.94 49.05
CA TYR A 218 -9.29 0.63 50.32
C TYR A 218 -8.67 -0.61 50.96
N LEU A 219 -8.44 -1.67 50.19
CA LEU A 219 -7.77 -2.88 50.67
C LEU A 219 -6.34 -2.57 51.12
N GLY A 220 -5.58 -1.79 50.34
CA GLY A 220 -4.23 -1.35 50.71
C GLY A 220 -4.19 -0.51 51.99
N ALA A 221 -5.19 0.33 52.23
CA ALA A 221 -5.27 1.15 53.44
C ALA A 221 -5.75 0.37 54.67
N LYS A 222 -6.75 -0.51 54.52
CA LYS A 222 -7.39 -1.24 55.62
C LYS A 222 -6.61 -2.48 56.04
N PHE A 223 -5.98 -3.15 55.08
CA PHE A 223 -5.16 -4.33 55.29
C PHE A 223 -3.76 -4.09 54.73
N PRO A 224 -2.93 -3.24 55.37
CA PRO A 224 -1.54 -3.07 54.98
C PRO A 224 -0.80 -4.39 55.22
N ALA A 225 -0.77 -5.25 54.20
CA ALA A 225 -0.04 -6.50 54.24
C ALA A 225 1.46 -6.19 54.26
N PRO A 226 2.25 -6.74 55.20
CA PRO A 226 3.70 -6.57 55.21
C PRO A 226 4.33 -7.51 54.19
N ASN A 227 4.10 -7.33 52.88
CA ASN A 227 4.60 -8.28 51.88
C ASN A 227 5.11 -7.62 50.59
N ALA A 228 6.37 -7.21 50.65
CA ALA A 228 7.31 -7.47 49.57
C ALA A 228 8.62 -8.14 50.08
N SER A 229 8.89 -8.13 51.39
CA SER A 229 10.16 -8.59 51.96
C SER A 229 10.12 -9.98 52.64
N ARG A 230 8.97 -10.45 53.16
CA ARG A 230 8.91 -11.74 53.89
C ARG A 230 8.78 -12.98 53.00
N TRP A 231 8.20 -12.90 51.81
CA TRP A 231 8.10 -14.06 50.90
C TRP A 231 9.43 -14.43 50.22
N LYS A 232 10.39 -13.50 50.09
CA LYS A 232 11.74 -13.81 49.57
C LYS A 232 12.58 -14.67 50.53
N ALA A 233 12.23 -14.73 51.81
CA ALA A 233 12.92 -15.55 52.80
C ALA A 233 12.39 -17.00 52.87
N ALA A 234 11.21 -17.28 52.33
CA ALA A 234 10.58 -18.61 52.36
C ALA A 234 10.86 -19.45 51.09
N MET A 235 11.52 -18.87 50.08
CA MET A 235 11.97 -19.56 48.85
C MET A 235 13.51 -19.63 48.75
N ARG A 236 14.21 -19.75 49.89
CA ARG A 236 15.62 -20.16 49.95
C ARG A 236 15.74 -21.47 50.67
#